data_AF-A0A847TBN0-F1
#
_entry.id   AF-A0A847TBN0-F1
#
_cell.length_a   1.000
_cell.length_b   1.000
_cell.length_c   1.000
_cell.angle_alpha   90.00
_cell.angle_beta   90.00
_cell.angle_gamma   90.00
#
_symmetry.space_group_name_H-M   'P 1'
#
loop_
_entity.id
_entity.type
_entity.pdbx_description
1 polymer ?
#
loop_
_entity_poly.entity_id
_entity_poly.type
_entity_poly.pdbx_seq_one_letter_code
_entity_poly.pdbx_strand_id
1 'polypeptide(L)'
;MKYTLLLFWATILLHSSISAQSATISVTGEVAHPLQLSAADIAAMKKVTVQATDRDGKAHSYTGVPVADILQRAGVTMGAQLRGENMSKYLLIKSGDGYEVLFSLPELDAAFTDRVVILASQVDGQPLPEGKGPFRIVVPGEKKPARWIWEVTAMTIRFAKE
;
A
#
# COMPACT_ATOMS: atom_id res chain seq x y z
N MET A 1 57.95 48.96 -7.85
CA MET A 1 56.49 48.99 -7.61
C MET A 1 55.91 47.65 -8.02
N LYS A 2 55.47 46.82 -7.06
CA LYS A 2 54.86 45.51 -7.31
C LYS A 2 53.40 45.57 -6.85
N TYR A 3 52.46 45.32 -7.75
CA TYR A 3 51.04 45.15 -7.43
C TYR A 3 50.76 43.66 -7.27
N THR A 4 50.33 43.25 -6.08
CA THR A 4 49.87 41.88 -5.81
C THR A 4 48.35 41.87 -5.84
N LEU A 5 47.78 41.21 -6.84
CA LEU A 5 46.33 41.03 -7.03
C LEU A 5 45.89 39.76 -6.29
N LEU A 6 45.02 39.88 -5.29
CA LEU A 6 44.40 38.75 -4.58
C LEU A 6 43.02 38.47 -5.19
N LEU A 7 42.87 37.30 -5.83
CA LEU A 7 41.57 36.79 -6.28
C LEU A 7 40.88 36.03 -5.13
N PHE A 8 39.70 36.51 -4.73
CA PHE A 8 38.77 35.77 -3.88
C PHE A 8 37.90 34.86 -4.75
N TRP A 9 38.01 33.55 -4.55
CA TRP A 9 37.13 32.58 -5.21
C TRP A 9 35.98 32.23 -4.25
N ALA A 10 34.77 32.70 -4.57
CA ALA A 10 33.56 32.35 -3.82
C ALA A 10 32.97 31.04 -4.37
N THR A 11 33.00 29.98 -3.58
CA THR A 11 32.32 28.71 -3.86
C THR A 11 30.84 28.83 -3.51
N ILE A 12 29.98 28.83 -4.53
CA ILE A 12 28.52 28.74 -4.35
C ILE A 12 28.16 27.26 -4.15
N LEU A 13 27.69 26.91 -2.95
CA LEU A 13 27.11 25.60 -2.65
C LEU A 13 25.64 25.57 -3.14
N LEU A 14 25.43 25.04 -4.34
CA LEU A 14 24.10 24.67 -4.83
C LEU A 14 23.57 23.48 -4.01
N HIS A 15 22.65 23.75 -3.09
CA HIS A 15 21.90 22.69 -2.41
C HIS A 15 20.76 22.24 -3.32
N SER A 16 20.92 21.08 -3.95
CA SER A 16 19.84 20.40 -4.67
C SER A 16 18.86 19.81 -3.65
N SER A 17 17.72 20.46 -3.46
CA SER A 17 16.60 19.86 -2.73
C SER A 17 16.03 18.70 -3.53
N ILE A 18 16.36 17.46 -3.16
CA ILE A 18 15.65 16.28 -3.66
C ILE A 18 14.23 16.36 -3.10
N SER A 19 13.27 16.63 -3.97
CA SER A 19 11.85 16.51 -3.62
C SER A 19 11.57 15.04 -3.36
N ALA A 20 11.34 14.67 -2.11
CA ALA A 20 10.78 13.36 -1.77
C ALA A 20 9.35 13.34 -2.32
N GLN A 21 9.15 12.72 -3.49
CA GLN A 21 7.83 12.47 -4.04
C GLN A 21 7.03 11.71 -2.98
N SER A 22 6.04 12.36 -2.38
CA SER A 22 5.24 11.75 -1.33
C SER A 22 4.46 10.58 -1.94
N ALA A 23 4.71 9.36 -1.45
CA ALA A 23 4.01 8.18 -1.93
C ALA A 23 2.51 8.32 -1.65
N THR A 24 1.69 8.07 -2.67
CA THR A 24 0.24 8.11 -2.58
C THR A 24 -0.38 6.83 -3.16
N ILE A 25 -1.47 6.36 -2.56
CA ILE A 25 -2.29 5.27 -3.08
C ILE A 25 -3.62 5.83 -3.59
N SER A 26 -3.94 5.51 -4.84
CA SER A 26 -5.26 5.81 -5.41
C SER A 26 -6.25 4.67 -5.12
N VAL A 27 -7.48 5.00 -4.76
CA VAL A 27 -8.60 4.05 -4.60
C VAL A 27 -9.73 4.46 -5.53
N THR A 28 -10.02 3.66 -6.56
CA THR A 28 -10.92 4.05 -7.67
C THR A 28 -11.77 2.88 -8.17
N GLY A 29 -12.55 3.10 -9.24
CA GLY A 29 -13.42 2.09 -9.85
C GLY A 29 -14.83 2.15 -9.28
N GLU A 30 -15.39 0.98 -8.98
CA GLU A 30 -16.74 0.83 -8.40
C GLU A 30 -16.76 1.21 -6.90
N VAL A 31 -16.54 2.49 -6.63
CA VAL A 31 -16.45 3.09 -5.28
C VAL A 31 -17.35 4.32 -5.20
N ALA A 32 -17.96 4.58 -4.04
CA ALA A 32 -18.79 5.78 -3.84
C ALA A 32 -17.94 7.05 -3.67
N HIS A 33 -16.76 6.91 -3.07
CA HIS A 33 -15.85 8.01 -2.75
C HIS A 33 -14.43 7.66 -3.20
N PRO A 34 -14.03 8.03 -4.43
CA PRO A 34 -12.64 7.84 -4.86
C PRO A 34 -11.67 8.53 -3.89
N LEU A 35 -10.57 7.85 -3.55
CA LEU A 35 -9.58 8.35 -2.59
C LEU A 35 -8.22 8.55 -3.25
N GLN A 36 -7.51 9.58 -2.81
CA GLN A 36 -6.07 9.72 -3.00
C GLN A 36 -5.43 9.79 -1.61
N LEU A 37 -4.87 8.68 -1.14
CA LEU A 37 -4.35 8.55 0.22
C LEU A 37 -2.85 8.82 0.22
N SER A 38 -2.42 9.86 0.94
CA SER A 38 -1.01 10.09 1.24
C SER A 38 -0.49 9.10 2.28
N ALA A 39 0.84 9.00 2.42
CA ALA A 39 1.43 8.23 3.49
C ALA A 39 0.99 8.70 4.90
N ALA A 40 0.74 10.00 5.07
CA ALA A 40 0.21 10.55 6.32
C ALA A 40 -1.24 10.13 6.58
N ASP A 41 -2.09 10.11 5.55
CA ASP A 41 -3.47 9.62 5.66
C ASP A 41 -3.49 8.16 6.10
N ILE A 42 -2.65 7.32 5.50
CA ILE A 42 -2.54 5.89 5.83
C ILE A 42 -1.98 5.72 7.24
N ALA A 43 -1.00 6.53 7.64
CA ALA A 43 -0.43 6.49 8.97
C ALA A 43 -1.44 6.85 10.08
N ALA A 44 -2.43 7.71 9.78
CA ALA A 44 -3.48 8.11 10.71
C ALA A 44 -4.61 7.07 10.85
N MET A 45 -4.72 6.11 9.92
CA MET A 45 -5.72 5.05 9.99
C MET A 45 -5.39 4.02 11.09
N LYS A 46 -6.42 3.33 11.59
CA LYS A 46 -6.26 2.26 12.58
C LYS A 46 -5.40 1.15 11.99
N LYS A 47 -4.34 0.77 12.72
CA LYS A 47 -3.45 -0.33 12.34
C LYS A 47 -3.74 -1.57 13.16
N VAL A 48 -3.45 -2.72 12.58
CA VAL A 48 -3.43 -4.02 13.24
C VAL A 48 -2.09 -4.69 12.97
N THR A 49 -1.77 -5.68 13.80
CA THR A 49 -0.59 -6.53 13.64
C THR A 49 -1.02 -7.95 13.33
N VAL A 50 -0.43 -8.54 12.29
CA VAL A 50 -0.70 -9.93 11.88
C VAL A 50 0.60 -10.73 11.85
N GLN A 51 0.52 -11.99 12.26
CA GLN A 51 1.63 -12.93 12.10
C GLN A 51 1.52 -13.61 10.74
N ALA A 52 2.62 -13.62 9.99
CA ALA A 52 2.64 -14.28 8.69
C ALA A 52 4.04 -14.81 8.35
N THR A 53 4.08 -15.90 7.58
CA THR A 53 5.33 -16.53 7.13
C THR A 53 5.69 -16.02 5.75
N ASP A 54 6.91 -15.53 5.58
CA ASP A 54 7.39 -15.01 4.31
C ASP A 54 7.76 -16.12 3.31
N ARG A 55 8.34 -15.74 2.17
CA ARG A 55 8.72 -16.67 1.09
C ARG A 55 9.80 -17.66 1.53
N ASP A 56 10.65 -17.27 2.48
CA ASP A 56 11.78 -18.05 2.96
C ASP A 56 11.39 -18.95 4.14
N GLY A 57 10.10 -18.98 4.50
CA GLY A 57 9.59 -19.80 5.60
C GLY A 57 9.77 -19.13 6.96
N LYS A 58 10.16 -17.86 7.02
CA LYS A 58 10.39 -17.14 8.27
C LYS A 58 9.11 -16.44 8.75
N ALA A 59 8.77 -16.64 10.02
CA ALA A 59 7.66 -15.96 10.66
C ALA A 59 8.02 -14.50 11.00
N HIS A 60 7.11 -13.60 10.68
CA HIS A 60 7.25 -12.16 10.88
C HIS A 60 5.97 -11.53 11.39
N SER A 61 6.13 -10.43 12.13
CA SER A 61 5.03 -9.62 12.63
C SER A 61 4.85 -8.38 11.77
N TYR A 62 3.82 -8.36 10.92
CA TYR A 62 3.54 -7.24 10.03
C TYR A 62 2.49 -6.30 10.63
N THR A 63 2.76 -4.99 10.57
CA THR A 63 1.82 -3.97 11.07
C THR A 63 1.37 -3.06 9.93
N GLY A 64 0.06 -2.87 9.83
CA GLY A 64 -0.56 -2.19 8.69
C GLY A 64 -2.03 -1.87 8.90
N VAL A 65 -2.60 -1.18 7.91
CA VAL A 65 -4.03 -0.87 7.88
C VAL A 65 -4.78 -2.05 7.27
N PRO A 66 -5.88 -2.55 7.87
CA PRO A 66 -6.75 -3.51 7.21
C PRO A 66 -7.21 -2.99 5.85
N VAL A 67 -7.07 -3.79 4.79
CA VAL A 67 -7.52 -3.39 3.44
C VAL A 67 -9.03 -3.11 3.45
N ALA A 68 -9.80 -3.89 4.22
CA ALA A 68 -11.23 -3.68 4.43
C ALA A 68 -11.57 -2.25 4.89
N ASP A 69 -10.78 -1.67 5.80
CA ASP A 69 -11.02 -0.32 6.33
C ASP A 69 -10.78 0.76 5.25
N ILE A 70 -9.80 0.54 4.36
CA ILE A 70 -9.55 1.40 3.20
C ILE A 70 -10.74 1.33 2.23
N LEU A 71 -11.22 0.13 1.93
CA LEU A 71 -12.36 -0.08 1.04
C LEU A 71 -13.65 0.51 1.62
N GLN A 72 -13.88 0.35 2.93
CA GLN A 72 -15.03 0.94 3.62
C GLN A 72 -14.98 2.47 3.55
N ARG A 73 -13.81 3.08 3.74
CA ARG A 73 -13.64 4.54 3.59
C ARG A 73 -13.93 5.04 2.17
N ALA A 74 -13.65 4.21 1.15
CA ALA A 74 -13.99 4.50 -0.24
C ALA A 74 -15.47 4.22 -0.59
N GLY A 75 -16.26 3.68 0.35
CA GLY A 75 -17.66 3.33 0.13
C GLY A 75 -17.83 2.12 -0.80
N VAL A 76 -16.95 1.13 -0.72
CA VAL A 76 -17.09 -0.14 -1.42
C VAL A 76 -18.24 -0.95 -0.84
N THR A 77 -18.91 -1.73 -1.68
CA THR A 77 -19.93 -2.69 -1.27
C THR A 77 -19.33 -3.79 -0.39
N MET A 78 -19.82 -3.93 0.85
CA MET A 78 -19.27 -4.85 1.87
C MET A 78 -20.42 -5.53 2.66
N GLY A 79 -20.10 -6.55 3.45
CA GLY A 79 -20.98 -7.26 4.37
C GLY A 79 -22.24 -7.80 3.69
N ALA A 80 -23.40 -7.52 4.27
CA ALA A 80 -24.70 -7.98 3.74
C ALA A 80 -25.03 -7.47 2.32
N GLN A 81 -24.28 -6.49 1.80
CA GLN A 81 -24.44 -5.99 0.43
C GLN A 81 -23.68 -6.84 -0.61
N LEU A 82 -22.72 -7.66 -0.18
CA LEU A 82 -22.01 -8.64 -1.02
C LEU A 82 -22.92 -9.84 -1.31
N ARG A 83 -23.82 -9.65 -2.26
CA ARG A 83 -24.79 -10.64 -2.74
C ARG A 83 -25.17 -10.36 -4.19
N GLY A 84 -25.70 -11.36 -4.90
CA GLY A 84 -26.09 -11.22 -6.31
C GLY A 84 -24.88 -10.82 -7.17
N GLU A 85 -25.08 -9.84 -8.07
CA GLU A 85 -24.01 -9.35 -8.95
C GLU A 85 -22.78 -8.81 -8.20
N ASN A 86 -22.94 -8.32 -6.96
CA ASN A 86 -21.81 -7.80 -6.19
C ASN A 86 -20.80 -8.91 -5.80
N MET A 87 -21.18 -10.19 -5.91
CA MET A 87 -20.27 -11.31 -5.65
C MET A 87 -19.18 -11.45 -6.72
N SER A 88 -19.37 -10.88 -7.92
CA SER A 88 -18.34 -10.88 -8.97
C SER A 88 -17.42 -9.65 -8.90
N LYS A 89 -17.60 -8.76 -7.91
CA LYS A 89 -16.67 -7.66 -7.67
C LYS A 89 -15.35 -8.15 -7.08
N TYR A 90 -14.27 -7.52 -7.50
CA TYR A 90 -12.93 -7.78 -7.01
C TYR A 90 -12.14 -6.49 -6.85
N LEU A 91 -11.15 -6.54 -5.97
CA LEU A 91 -10.11 -5.54 -5.83
C LEU A 91 -8.91 -5.96 -6.70
N LEU A 92 -8.49 -5.08 -7.60
CA LEU A 92 -7.20 -5.15 -8.30
C LEU A 92 -6.21 -4.20 -7.62
N ILE A 93 -5.05 -4.72 -7.24
CA ILE A 93 -3.97 -3.94 -6.60
C ILE A 93 -2.77 -3.90 -7.52
N LYS A 94 -2.19 -2.71 -7.68
CA LYS A 94 -1.05 -2.46 -8.56
C LYS A 94 0.17 -1.94 -7.81
N SER A 95 1.34 -2.44 -8.20
CA SER A 95 2.66 -2.01 -7.74
C SER A 95 3.23 -0.91 -8.65
N GLY A 96 4.18 -0.13 -8.14
CA GLY A 96 4.94 0.85 -8.92
C GLY A 96 5.64 0.26 -10.15
N ASP A 97 6.06 -1.01 -10.10
CA ASP A 97 6.67 -1.74 -11.21
C ASP A 97 5.67 -2.30 -12.24
N GLY A 98 4.37 -2.09 -12.02
CA GLY A 98 3.30 -2.56 -12.89
C GLY A 98 2.81 -3.99 -12.62
N TYR A 99 3.38 -4.69 -11.63
CA TYR A 99 2.84 -5.97 -11.17
C TYR A 99 1.42 -5.77 -10.60
N GLU A 100 0.55 -6.75 -10.82
CA GLU A 100 -0.86 -6.68 -10.41
C GLU A 100 -1.31 -7.98 -9.75
N VAL A 101 -2.11 -7.85 -8.70
CA VAL A 101 -2.72 -8.97 -7.96
C VAL A 101 -4.19 -8.66 -7.70
N LEU A 102 -5.01 -9.68 -7.56
CA LEU A 102 -6.45 -9.51 -7.30
C LEU A 102 -6.94 -10.29 -6.09
N PHE A 103 -8.03 -9.78 -5.52
CA PHE A 103 -8.77 -10.37 -4.42
C PHE A 103 -10.27 -10.25 -4.70
N SER A 104 -11.02 -11.33 -4.54
CA SER A 104 -12.48 -11.19 -4.49
C SER A 104 -12.88 -10.36 -3.26
N LEU A 105 -13.98 -9.60 -3.30
CA LEU A 105 -14.39 -8.81 -2.14
C LEU A 105 -14.67 -9.68 -0.89
N PRO A 106 -15.30 -10.87 -0.98
CA PRO A 106 -15.49 -11.75 0.18
C PRO A 106 -14.19 -12.20 0.87
N GLU A 107 -13.05 -12.27 0.16
CA GLU A 107 -11.75 -12.59 0.78
C GLU A 107 -11.24 -11.49 1.73
N LEU A 108 -11.82 -10.29 1.66
CA LEU A 108 -11.44 -9.10 2.41
C LEU A 108 -12.49 -8.68 3.44
N ASP A 109 -13.61 -9.40 3.53
CA ASP A 109 -14.78 -9.00 4.30
C ASP A 109 -14.98 -9.87 5.55
N ALA A 110 -15.14 -9.23 6.70
CA ALA A 110 -15.27 -9.90 8.00
C ALA A 110 -16.56 -10.72 8.14
N ALA A 111 -17.58 -10.50 7.30
CA ALA A 111 -18.77 -11.34 7.28
C ALA A 111 -18.52 -12.73 6.63
N PHE A 112 -17.40 -12.89 5.90
CA PHE A 112 -17.07 -14.10 5.14
C PHE A 112 -15.81 -14.79 5.64
N THR A 113 -14.86 -14.06 6.23
CA THR A 113 -13.61 -14.62 6.71
C THR A 113 -13.04 -13.85 7.90
N ASP A 114 -12.41 -14.58 8.84
CA ASP A 114 -11.64 -13.98 9.93
C ASP A 114 -10.25 -13.50 9.48
N ARG A 115 -9.84 -13.82 8.25
CA ARG A 115 -8.51 -13.45 7.74
C ARG A 115 -8.46 -11.95 7.43
N VAL A 116 -7.57 -11.25 8.13
CA VAL A 116 -7.33 -9.83 7.89
C VAL A 116 -6.16 -9.63 6.93
N VAL A 117 -6.48 -9.21 5.70
CA VAL A 117 -5.47 -8.73 4.74
C VAL A 117 -5.11 -7.29 5.07
N ILE A 118 -3.82 -6.99 5.14
CA ILE A 118 -3.33 -5.65 5.52
C ILE A 118 -2.49 -5.01 4.44
N LEU A 119 -2.59 -3.69 4.34
CA LEU A 119 -1.60 -2.81 3.75
C LEU A 119 -0.53 -2.51 4.83
N ALA A 120 0.49 -3.34 4.88
CA ALA A 120 1.61 -3.23 5.81
C ALA A 120 2.49 -2.02 5.49
N SER A 121 2.94 -1.36 6.56
CA SER A 121 3.98 -0.30 6.53
C SER A 121 5.18 -0.64 7.40
N GLN A 122 5.09 -1.72 8.20
CA GLN A 122 6.14 -2.18 9.08
C GLN A 122 6.23 -3.71 9.11
N VAL A 123 7.43 -4.20 9.37
CA VAL A 123 7.76 -5.60 9.68
C VAL A 123 8.64 -5.63 10.92
N ASP A 124 8.28 -6.48 11.89
CA ASP A 124 8.98 -6.64 13.17
C ASP A 124 9.23 -5.31 13.91
N GLY A 125 8.24 -4.41 13.86
CA GLY A 125 8.30 -3.08 14.50
C GLY A 125 9.18 -2.06 13.79
N GLN A 126 9.78 -2.42 12.65
CA GLN A 126 10.60 -1.53 11.83
C GLN A 126 9.87 -1.17 10.52
N PRO A 127 10.21 -0.04 9.88
CA PRO A 127 9.75 0.25 8.53
C PRO A 127 10.06 -0.90 7.55
N LEU A 128 9.29 -1.00 6.47
CA LEU A 128 9.62 -1.94 5.40
C LEU A 128 11.02 -1.65 4.82
N PRO A 129 11.75 -2.67 4.33
CA PRO A 129 13.08 -2.49 3.76
C PRO A 129 13.11 -1.45 2.63
N GLU A 130 14.22 -0.73 2.51
CA GLU A 130 14.43 0.23 1.42
C GLU A 130 14.27 -0.43 0.04
N GLY A 131 13.73 0.34 -0.92
CA GLY A 131 13.45 -0.15 -2.27
C GLY A 131 12.33 -1.18 -2.37
N LYS A 132 11.56 -1.39 -1.29
CA LYS A 132 10.39 -2.28 -1.24
C LYS A 132 9.15 -1.60 -0.67
N GLY A 133 9.15 -0.27 -0.57
CA GLY A 133 8.20 0.50 0.24
C GLY A 133 7.52 1.66 -0.50
N PRO A 134 6.64 2.42 0.19
CA PRO A 134 6.41 2.35 1.63
C PRO A 134 5.31 1.38 2.07
N PHE A 135 4.63 0.71 1.12
CA PHE A 135 3.51 -0.17 1.45
C PHE A 135 3.60 -1.53 0.78
N ARG A 136 3.17 -2.57 1.51
CA ARG A 136 3.08 -3.95 1.02
C ARG A 136 1.75 -4.58 1.39
N ILE A 137 1.16 -5.37 0.51
CA ILE A 137 0.07 -6.27 0.92
C ILE A 137 0.64 -7.48 1.65
N VAL A 138 0.02 -7.84 2.77
CA VAL A 138 0.30 -9.08 3.51
C VAL A 138 -1.00 -9.84 3.70
N VAL A 139 -0.99 -11.12 3.31
CA VAL A 139 -2.12 -12.04 3.39
C VAL A 139 -1.73 -13.19 4.33
N PRO A 140 -2.10 -13.14 5.62
CA PRO A 140 -1.79 -14.21 6.55
C PRO A 140 -2.32 -15.58 6.09
N GLY A 141 -1.56 -16.64 6.37
CA GLY A 141 -1.96 -18.02 6.06
C GLY A 141 -1.74 -18.48 4.62
N GLU A 142 -1.23 -17.63 3.72
CA GLU A 142 -0.80 -18.10 2.40
C GLU A 142 0.48 -18.92 2.49
N LYS A 143 0.48 -20.11 1.87
CA LYS A 143 1.68 -20.97 1.76
C LYS A 143 2.74 -20.39 0.82
N LYS A 144 2.31 -19.62 -0.17
CA LYS A 144 3.18 -18.91 -1.13
C LYS A 144 2.73 -17.45 -1.20
N PRO A 145 3.56 -16.48 -0.79
CA PRO A 145 3.18 -15.07 -0.71
C PRO A 145 3.25 -14.37 -2.08
N ALA A 146 2.76 -15.01 -3.15
CA ALA A 146 2.79 -14.46 -4.50
C ALA A 146 1.92 -13.20 -4.63
N ARG A 147 0.86 -13.10 -3.81
CA ARG A 147 -0.05 -11.94 -3.78
C ARG A 147 0.40 -10.84 -2.82
N TRP A 148 1.53 -11.01 -2.13
CA TRP A 148 2.06 -10.02 -1.19
C TRP A 148 2.86 -8.93 -1.91
N ILE A 149 2.14 -8.17 -2.72
CA ILE A 149 2.64 -7.13 -3.63
C ILE A 149 3.33 -6.00 -2.86
N TRP A 150 4.48 -5.56 -3.34
CA TRP A 150 5.25 -4.44 -2.82
C TRP A 150 4.86 -3.14 -3.53
N GLU A 151 5.33 -2.01 -3.00
CA GLU A 151 5.23 -0.68 -3.63
C GLU A 151 3.82 -0.37 -4.15
N VAL A 152 2.80 -0.62 -3.31
CA VAL A 152 1.39 -0.44 -3.70
C VAL A 152 1.13 1.02 -4.08
N THR A 153 0.58 1.24 -5.28
CA THR A 153 0.26 2.58 -5.82
C THR A 153 -1.22 2.75 -6.15
N ALA A 154 -1.94 1.65 -6.42
CA ALA A 154 -3.37 1.72 -6.76
C ALA A 154 -4.16 0.52 -6.26
N MET A 155 -5.41 0.80 -5.89
CA MET A 155 -6.46 -0.15 -5.53
C MET A 155 -7.69 0.19 -6.39
N THR A 156 -8.14 -0.74 -7.23
CA THR A 156 -9.27 -0.51 -8.13
C THR A 156 -10.33 -1.57 -7.95
N ILE A 157 -11.57 -1.16 -7.68
CA ILE A 157 -12.70 -2.08 -7.63
C ILE A 157 -13.29 -2.25 -9.02
N ARG A 158 -13.49 -3.50 -9.45
CA ARG A 158 -14.12 -3.82 -10.73
C ARG A 158 -15.04 -5.02 -10.61
N PHE A 159 -15.97 -5.15 -11.55
CA PHE A 159 -16.67 -6.41 -11.80
C PHE A 159 -15.82 -7.32 -12.68
N ALA A 160 -15.84 -8.62 -12.39
CA ALA A 160 -15.44 -9.62 -13.36
C ALA A 160 -16.43 -9.55 -14.53
N LYS A 161 -15.96 -9.08 -15.68
CA LYS A 161 -16.76 -9.04 -16.90
C LYS A 161 -16.68 -10.42 -17.56
N GLU A 162 -17.81 -10.86 -18.11
CA GLU A 162 -17.85 -11.93 -19.10
C GLU A 162 -17.32 -11.44 -20.46
#